data_AF-A0A9X5XKK6-F1
#
_entry.id   AF-A0A9X5XKK6-F1
#
_cell.length_a   1.000
_cell.length_b   1.000
_cell.length_c   1.000
_cell.angle_alpha   90.00
_cell.angle_beta   90.00
_cell.angle_gamma   90.00
#
_symmetry.space_group_name_H-M   'P 1'
#
loop_
_entity.id
_entity.type
_entity.pdbx_description
1 polymer ?
#
loop_
_entity_poly.entity_id
_entity_poly.type
_entity_poly.pdbx_seq_one_letter_code
_entity_poly.pdbx_strand_id
1 'polypeptide(L)'
;MLFMEPEASVIVESGMDLSSEQMAELRELAGSRDVPADVALRARIVLWSGEGRRRKDIAELAGVAPLTVDRCKARYTERGLAGLEDKRRGGPRTQVPPRVRARVIALTRMSPPVDSGLSHWSTRTLADHLKRREGVSVSWHYIARVWREEN
;
A
#
# COMPACT_ATOMS: atom_id res chain seq x y z
N MET A 1 -22.45 -34.51 -41.70
CA MET A 1 -22.18 -35.00 -40.33
C MET A 1 -22.01 -33.76 -39.47
N LEU A 2 -23.03 -33.45 -38.65
CA LEU A 2 -23.00 -32.34 -37.70
C LEU A 2 -21.88 -32.58 -36.69
N PHE A 3 -20.94 -31.66 -36.57
CA PHE A 3 -20.20 -31.50 -35.33
C PHE A 3 -20.80 -30.30 -34.62
N MET A 4 -21.72 -30.60 -33.71
CA MET A 4 -22.13 -29.73 -32.62
C MET A 4 -20.91 -29.28 -31.82
N GLU A 5 -20.87 -27.98 -31.54
CA GLU A 5 -20.02 -27.29 -30.58
C GLU A 5 -19.87 -28.05 -29.25
N PRO A 6 -18.70 -28.03 -28.59
CA PRO A 6 -18.70 -27.73 -27.18
C PRO A 6 -18.91 -26.21 -27.05
N GLU A 7 -20.15 -25.79 -26.80
CA GLU A 7 -20.43 -24.46 -26.24
C GLU A 7 -19.53 -24.32 -25.01
N ALA A 8 -18.44 -23.56 -25.18
CA ALA A 8 -17.59 -23.19 -24.08
C ALA A 8 -18.50 -22.45 -23.09
N SER A 9 -18.83 -23.12 -21.97
CA SER A 9 -19.55 -22.56 -20.85
C SER A 9 -19.09 -21.12 -20.64
N VAL A 10 -19.95 -20.19 -21.01
CA VAL A 10 -19.82 -18.79 -20.66
C VAL A 10 -19.93 -18.75 -19.14
N ILE A 11 -18.79 -18.79 -18.45
CA ILE A 11 -18.71 -18.31 -17.08
C ILE A 11 -19.16 -16.87 -17.18
N VAL A 12 -20.41 -16.61 -16.78
CA VAL A 12 -20.94 -15.26 -16.60
C VAL A 12 -20.10 -14.66 -15.47
N GLU A 13 -19.01 -13.97 -15.82
CA GLU A 13 -18.26 -13.13 -14.89
C GLU A 13 -19.26 -12.07 -14.41
N SER A 14 -19.83 -12.30 -13.23
CA SER A 14 -20.94 -11.53 -12.72
C SER A 14 -20.54 -10.06 -12.62
N GLY A 15 -21.21 -9.23 -13.41
CA GLY A 15 -21.22 -7.79 -13.23
C GLY A 15 -21.62 -7.43 -11.80
N MET A 16 -21.28 -6.22 -11.39
CA MET A 16 -21.73 -5.74 -10.08
C MET A 16 -23.20 -5.35 -10.19
N ASP A 17 -24.05 -5.79 -9.26
CA ASP A 17 -25.43 -5.33 -9.21
C ASP A 17 -25.47 -3.92 -8.61
N LEU A 18 -25.79 -2.92 -9.44
CA LEU A 18 -25.79 -1.51 -9.08
C LEU A 18 -27.14 -0.89 -9.43
N SER A 19 -27.74 -0.17 -8.48
CA SER A 19 -28.98 0.56 -8.70
C SER A 19 -28.76 1.70 -9.71
N SER A 20 -29.84 2.20 -10.31
CA SER A 20 -29.77 3.35 -11.21
C SER A 20 -29.20 4.60 -10.54
N GLU A 21 -29.46 4.78 -9.24
CA GLU A 21 -28.91 5.87 -8.42
C GLU A 21 -27.41 5.70 -8.23
N GLN A 22 -26.94 4.52 -7.82
CA GLN A 22 -25.51 4.21 -7.68
C GLN A 22 -24.74 4.39 -9.00
N MET A 23 -25.35 3.99 -10.12
CA MET A 23 -24.79 4.20 -11.45
C MET A 23 -24.71 5.69 -11.83
N ALA A 24 -25.65 6.52 -11.39
CA ALA A 24 -25.62 7.96 -11.62
C ALA A 24 -24.51 8.63 -10.80
N GLU A 25 -24.41 8.30 -9.52
CA GLU A 25 -23.33 8.79 -8.64
C GLU A 25 -21.94 8.43 -9.18
N LEU A 26 -21.76 7.19 -9.64
CA LEU A 26 -20.49 6.74 -10.21
C LEU A 26 -20.14 7.48 -11.51
N ARG A 27 -21.14 7.81 -12.34
CA ARG A 27 -20.93 8.60 -13.57
C ARG A 27 -20.51 10.03 -13.25
N GLU A 28 -21.16 10.65 -12.27
CA GLU A 28 -20.80 11.98 -11.80
C GLU A 28 -19.36 12.01 -11.27
N LEU A 29 -19.02 11.06 -10.38
CA LEU A 29 -17.68 10.96 -9.81
C LEU A 29 -16.61 10.67 -10.87
N ALA A 30 -16.91 9.80 -11.85
CA ALA A 30 -16.00 9.47 -12.96
C ALA A 30 -15.74 10.65 -13.93
N GLY A 31 -16.69 11.59 -14.03
CA GLY A 31 -16.64 12.77 -14.89
C GLY A 31 -16.17 14.05 -14.18
N SER A 32 -16.19 14.06 -12.85
CA SER A 32 -15.80 15.23 -12.06
C SER A 32 -14.33 15.61 -12.29
N ARG A 33 -14.09 16.92 -12.46
CA ARG A 33 -12.75 17.50 -12.57
C ARG A 33 -12.14 17.86 -11.22
N ASP A 34 -12.96 17.89 -10.17
CA ASP A 34 -12.55 18.30 -8.83
C ASP A 34 -12.00 17.14 -7.99
N VAL A 35 -12.11 15.92 -8.50
CA VAL A 35 -11.58 14.72 -7.83
C VAL A 35 -10.23 14.29 -8.38
N PRO A 36 -9.37 13.68 -7.55
CA PRO A 36 -8.13 13.08 -8.01
C PRO A 36 -8.36 12.04 -9.12
N ALA A 37 -7.48 12.02 -10.12
CA ALA A 37 -7.60 11.14 -11.28
C ALA A 37 -7.68 9.65 -10.92
N ASP A 38 -7.04 9.23 -9.81
CA ASP A 38 -7.11 7.86 -9.33
C ASP A 38 -8.49 7.49 -8.78
N VAL A 39 -9.18 8.44 -8.13
CA VAL A 39 -10.56 8.26 -7.65
C VAL A 39 -11.51 8.15 -8.84
N ALA A 40 -11.41 9.06 -9.81
CA ALA A 40 -12.21 9.00 -11.04
C ALA A 40 -11.99 7.70 -11.82
N LEU A 41 -10.75 7.20 -11.91
CA LEU A 41 -10.44 5.93 -12.55
C LEU A 41 -11.11 4.75 -11.81
N ARG A 42 -11.05 4.71 -10.48
CA ARG A 42 -11.72 3.66 -9.70
C ARG A 42 -13.24 3.69 -9.87
N ALA A 43 -13.84 4.88 -9.94
CA ALA A 43 -15.27 5.05 -10.22
C ALA A 43 -15.64 4.47 -11.61
N ARG A 44 -14.84 4.74 -12.65
CA ARG A 44 -15.03 4.15 -13.99
C ARG A 44 -14.96 2.63 -13.97
N ILE A 45 -14.00 2.06 -13.24
CA ILE A 45 -13.84 0.61 -13.10
C ILE A 45 -15.12 -0.04 -12.53
N VAL A 46 -15.68 0.55 -11.47
CA VAL A 46 -16.91 0.04 -10.83
C VAL A 46 -18.11 0.22 -11.76
N LEU A 47 -18.25 1.39 -12.39
CA LEU A 47 -19.30 1.69 -13.36
C LEU A 47 -19.31 0.66 -14.49
N TRP A 48 -18.15 0.41 -15.12
CA TRP A 48 -18.01 -0.59 -16.18
C TRP A 48 -18.33 -2.01 -15.71
N SER A 49 -18.03 -2.35 -14.46
CA SER A 49 -18.45 -3.62 -13.88
C SER A 49 -19.96 -3.70 -13.68
N GLY A 50 -20.64 -2.58 -13.38
CA GLY A 50 -22.10 -2.51 -13.32
C GLY A 50 -22.79 -2.58 -14.67
N GLU A 51 -22.10 -2.13 -15.73
CA GLU A 51 -22.53 -2.27 -17.12
C GLU A 51 -22.37 -3.71 -17.66
N GLY A 52 -21.87 -4.64 -16.84
CA GLY A 52 -21.69 -6.04 -17.22
C GLY A 52 -20.43 -6.31 -18.06
N ARG A 53 -19.47 -5.39 -18.13
CA ARG A 53 -18.20 -5.63 -18.84
C ARG A 53 -17.37 -6.68 -18.10
N ARG A 54 -16.65 -7.49 -18.88
CA ARG A 54 -15.79 -8.54 -18.33
C ARG A 54 -14.59 -7.94 -17.61
N ARG A 55 -14.10 -8.63 -16.59
CA ARG A 55 -12.99 -8.17 -15.75
C ARG A 55 -11.73 -7.86 -16.58
N LYS A 56 -11.43 -8.70 -17.56
CA LYS A 56 -10.26 -8.53 -18.45
C LYS A 56 -10.38 -7.27 -19.30
N ASP A 57 -11.54 -7.06 -19.90
CA ASP A 57 -11.81 -5.90 -20.76
C ASP A 57 -11.73 -4.59 -19.96
N ILE A 58 -12.28 -4.59 -18.74
CA ILE A 58 -12.18 -3.45 -17.81
C ILE A 58 -10.72 -3.14 -17.48
N ALA A 59 -9.92 -4.17 -17.18
CA ALA A 59 -8.52 -4.02 -16.84
C ALA A 59 -7.71 -3.42 -18.00
N GLU A 60 -7.97 -3.88 -19.23
CA GLU A 60 -7.36 -3.37 -20.45
C GLU A 60 -7.75 -1.91 -20.71
N LEU A 61 -9.05 -1.59 -20.68
CA LEU A 61 -9.57 -0.23 -20.86
C LEU A 61 -9.03 0.75 -19.82
N ALA A 62 -8.89 0.32 -18.58
CA ALA A 62 -8.35 1.13 -17.49
C ALA A 62 -6.82 1.20 -17.48
N GLY A 63 -6.11 0.35 -18.24
CA GLY A 63 -4.65 0.24 -18.19
C GLY A 63 -4.11 -0.26 -16.85
N VAL A 64 -4.85 -1.14 -16.15
CA VAL A 64 -4.48 -1.67 -14.82
C VAL A 64 -4.45 -3.18 -14.80
N ALA A 65 -3.84 -3.78 -13.77
CA ALA A 65 -3.91 -5.21 -13.55
C ALA A 65 -5.35 -5.66 -13.20
N PRO A 66 -5.80 -6.87 -13.61
CA PRO A 66 -7.11 -7.41 -13.25
C PRO A 66 -7.37 -7.47 -11.74
N LEU A 67 -6.32 -7.68 -10.93
CA LEU A 67 -6.42 -7.65 -9.46
C LEU A 67 -6.81 -6.27 -8.91
N THR A 68 -6.44 -5.19 -9.61
CA THR A 68 -6.85 -3.83 -9.26
C THR A 68 -8.34 -3.65 -9.46
N VAL A 69 -8.92 -4.23 -10.52
CA VAL A 69 -10.37 -4.22 -10.78
C VAL A 69 -11.11 -4.87 -9.61
N ASP A 70 -10.69 -6.06 -9.19
CA ASP A 70 -11.32 -6.78 -8.07
C ASP A 70 -11.26 -5.98 -6.76
N ARG A 71 -10.11 -5.35 -6.50
CA ARG A 71 -9.93 -4.49 -5.31
C ARG A 71 -10.83 -3.28 -5.32
N CYS A 72 -11.02 -2.64 -6.49
CA CYS A 72 -11.93 -1.50 -6.60
C CYS A 72 -13.36 -1.96 -6.35
N LYS A 73 -13.76 -3.10 -6.96
CA LYS A 73 -15.09 -3.70 -6.76
C LYS A 73 -15.34 -4.03 -5.29
N ALA A 74 -14.40 -4.69 -4.63
CA ALA A 74 -14.51 -5.07 -3.21
C ALA A 74 -14.66 -3.82 -2.32
N ARG A 75 -13.81 -2.80 -2.51
CA ARG A 75 -13.87 -1.57 -1.72
C ARG A 75 -15.19 -0.81 -1.89
N TYR A 76 -15.71 -0.75 -3.12
CA TYR A 76 -17.01 -0.14 -3.37
C TYR A 76 -18.14 -0.93 -2.70
N THR A 77 -18.10 -2.26 -2.78
CA THR A 77 -19.11 -3.11 -2.13
C THR A 77 -19.11 -2.93 -0.61
N GLU A 78 -17.93 -2.76 -0.01
CA GLU A 78 -17.80 -2.57 1.44
C GLU A 78 -18.20 -1.17 1.93
N ARG A 79 -17.93 -0.11 1.15
CA ARG A 79 -17.97 1.28 1.64
C ARG A 79 -18.57 2.31 0.66
N GLY A 80 -19.11 1.87 -0.47
CA GLY A 80 -19.60 2.75 -1.54
C GLY A 80 -18.52 3.68 -2.09
N LEU A 81 -18.90 4.92 -2.40
CA LEU A 81 -18.00 5.96 -2.94
C LEU A 81 -16.80 6.25 -2.02
N ALA A 82 -17.00 6.22 -0.70
CA ALA A 82 -15.94 6.44 0.27
C ALA A 82 -14.81 5.38 0.16
N GLY A 83 -15.12 4.17 -0.31
CA GLY A 83 -14.14 3.13 -0.59
C GLY A 83 -13.25 3.43 -1.80
N LEU A 84 -13.71 4.29 -2.72
CA LEU A 84 -12.98 4.70 -3.92
C LEU A 84 -12.05 5.89 -3.65
N GLU A 85 -12.44 6.75 -2.72
CA GLU A 85 -11.64 7.87 -2.20
C GLU A 85 -10.49 7.41 -1.30
N ASP A 86 -10.58 6.19 -0.74
CA ASP A 86 -9.60 5.65 0.20
C ASP A 86 -8.19 5.57 -0.43
N LYS A 87 -7.40 6.60 -0.15
CA LYS A 87 -5.98 6.66 -0.51
C LYS A 87 -5.26 5.58 0.27
N ARG A 88 -4.52 4.72 -0.45
CA ARG A 88 -3.59 3.77 0.15
C ARG A 88 -2.66 4.54 1.10
N ARG A 89 -2.90 4.51 2.41
CA ARG A 89 -1.89 4.90 3.38
C ARG A 89 -0.70 4.01 3.07
N GLY A 90 0.42 4.61 2.65
CA GLY A 90 1.66 3.90 2.44
C GLY A 90 1.87 2.98 3.65
N GLY A 91 2.02 1.68 3.39
CA GLY A 91 2.09 0.69 4.47
C GLY A 91 3.14 1.11 5.51
N PRO A 92 3.00 0.67 6.76
CA PRO A 92 3.95 1.04 7.81
C PRO A 92 5.36 0.72 7.31
N ARG A 93 6.20 1.75 7.14
CA ARG A 93 7.64 1.55 6.96
C ARG A 93 8.06 0.68 8.13
N THR A 94 8.74 -0.44 7.90
CA THR A 94 9.24 -1.31 8.99
C THR A 94 9.95 -0.43 10.01
N GLN A 95 9.26 -0.14 11.11
CA GLN A 95 9.80 0.74 12.13
C GLN A 95 10.80 -0.11 12.91
N VAL A 96 12.03 0.39 13.03
CA VAL A 96 12.99 -0.18 13.98
C VAL A 96 12.28 -0.27 15.34
N PRO A 97 12.24 -1.46 15.98
CA PRO A 97 11.44 -1.66 17.18
C PRO A 97 11.72 -0.58 18.25
N PRO A 98 10.71 -0.10 19.00
CA PRO A 98 10.90 0.96 19.99
C PRO A 98 12.02 0.67 21.00
N ARG A 99 12.20 -0.60 21.38
CA ARG A 99 13.30 -1.07 22.25
C ARG A 99 14.69 -0.73 21.68
N VAL A 100 14.85 -0.83 20.36
CA VAL A 100 16.12 -0.55 19.68
C VAL A 100 16.36 0.96 19.63
N ARG A 101 15.31 1.77 19.40
CA ARG A 101 15.42 3.24 19.50
C ARG A 101 15.87 3.66 20.90
N ALA A 102 15.18 3.16 21.93
CA ALA A 102 15.50 3.46 23.33
C ALA A 102 16.93 3.05 23.68
N ARG A 103 17.38 1.89 23.18
CA ARG A 103 18.74 1.42 23.41
C ARG A 103 19.80 2.29 22.73
N VAL A 104 19.56 2.72 21.48
CA VAL A 104 20.42 3.69 20.81
C VAL A 104 20.53 4.96 21.66
N ILE A 105 19.40 5.55 22.08
CA ILE A 105 19.38 6.78 22.90
C ILE A 105 20.12 6.61 24.23
N ALA A 106 20.01 5.45 24.88
CA ALA A 106 20.73 5.17 26.12
C ALA A 106 22.25 5.15 25.89
N LEU A 107 22.70 4.40 24.88
CA LEU A 107 24.13 4.26 24.59
C LEU A 107 24.77 5.56 24.12
N THR A 108 24.02 6.38 23.38
CA THR A 108 24.52 7.67 22.91
C THR A 108 24.78 8.68 24.03
N ARG A 109 24.15 8.51 25.20
CA ARG A 109 24.35 9.32 26.41
C ARG A 109 25.48 8.80 27.30
N MET A 110 26.07 7.66 26.95
CA MET A 110 27.16 7.02 27.69
C MET A 110 28.44 7.10 26.86
N SER A 111 29.60 7.13 27.51
CA SER A 111 30.87 6.95 26.80
C SER A 111 31.00 5.50 26.30
N PRO A 112 31.72 5.27 25.19
CA PRO A 112 32.00 3.91 24.75
C PRO A 112 32.69 3.08 25.85
N PRO A 113 32.39 1.78 25.95
CA PRO A 113 33.07 0.88 26.88
C PRO A 113 34.59 0.89 26.66
N VAL A 114 35.38 0.76 27.72
CA VAL A 114 36.86 0.90 27.70
C VAL A 114 37.51 -0.14 26.78
N ASP A 115 36.92 -1.32 26.70
CA ASP A 115 37.26 -2.44 25.81
C ASP A 115 37.04 -2.15 24.32
N SER A 116 36.33 -1.07 23.99
CA SER A 116 36.15 -0.60 22.61
C SER A 116 37.38 0.15 22.08
N GLY A 117 38.23 0.68 22.96
CA GLY A 117 39.36 1.56 22.59
C GLY A 117 38.94 2.90 21.99
N LEU A 118 37.68 3.32 22.16
CA LEU A 118 37.12 4.54 21.57
C LEU A 118 36.91 5.61 22.65
N SER A 119 37.37 6.84 22.41
CA SER A 119 37.11 7.96 23.31
C SER A 119 35.68 8.50 23.19
N HIS A 120 35.03 8.36 22.02
CA HIS A 120 33.68 8.85 21.74
C HIS A 120 32.93 7.93 20.78
N TRP A 121 31.59 7.94 20.86
CA TRP A 121 30.77 7.25 19.88
C TRP A 121 30.76 7.98 18.54
N SER A 122 30.86 7.21 17.47
CA SER A 122 30.43 7.61 16.13
C SER A 122 29.21 6.78 15.71
N THR A 123 28.45 7.25 14.71
CA THR A 123 27.24 6.56 14.25
C THR A 123 27.54 5.14 13.77
N ARG A 124 28.71 4.96 13.14
CA ARG A 124 29.20 3.66 12.64
C ARG A 124 29.68 2.76 13.78
N THR A 125 30.46 3.29 14.71
CA THR A 125 30.98 2.49 15.83
C THR A 125 29.87 2.03 16.78
N LEU A 126 28.84 2.85 16.98
CA LEU A 126 27.66 2.45 17.75
C LEU A 126 26.82 1.39 17.04
N ALA A 127 26.65 1.47 15.71
CA ALA A 127 25.98 0.43 14.92
C ALA A 127 26.74 -0.91 15.01
N ASP A 128 28.07 -0.87 14.90
CA ASP A 128 28.91 -2.06 15.01
C ASP A 128 28.92 -2.64 16.42
N HIS A 129 28.86 -1.79 17.45
CA HIS A 129 28.73 -2.22 18.84
C HIS A 129 27.42 -2.96 19.07
N LEU A 130 26.28 -2.37 18.65
CA LEU A 130 24.95 -2.99 18.75
C LEU A 130 24.90 -4.33 18.02
N LYS A 131 25.52 -4.42 16.83
CA LYS A 131 25.60 -5.66 16.07
C LYS A 131 26.43 -6.73 16.78
N ARG A 132 27.62 -6.37 17.29
CA ARG A 132 28.57 -7.32 17.88
C ARG A 132 28.22 -7.76 19.30
N ARG A 133 27.70 -6.85 20.13
CA ARG A 133 27.43 -7.11 21.55
C ARG A 133 25.99 -7.56 21.82
N GLU A 134 25.03 -7.01 21.07
CA GLU A 134 23.60 -7.22 21.35
C GLU A 134 22.88 -7.97 20.21
N GLY A 135 23.57 -8.30 19.12
CA GLY A 135 22.98 -8.95 17.95
C GLY A 135 21.96 -8.08 17.21
N VAL A 136 21.90 -6.78 17.52
CA VAL A 136 20.94 -5.84 16.94
C VAL A 136 21.55 -5.19 15.70
N SER A 137 21.03 -5.52 14.52
CA SER A 137 21.44 -4.88 13.28
C SER A 137 20.61 -3.62 13.01
N VAL A 138 21.27 -2.46 13.05
CA VAL A 138 20.70 -1.17 12.67
C VAL A 138 21.64 -0.43 11.73
N SER A 139 21.08 0.32 10.79
CA SER A 139 21.87 1.17 9.89
C SER A 139 22.46 2.36 10.65
N TRP A 140 23.70 2.72 10.35
CA TRP A 140 24.33 3.93 10.88
C TRP A 140 23.55 5.22 10.53
N HIS A 141 22.83 5.25 9.38
CA HIS A 141 21.93 6.35 9.03
C HIS A 141 20.73 6.47 9.99
N TYR A 142 20.22 5.35 10.49
CA TYR A 142 19.15 5.36 11.48
C TYR A 142 19.63 5.94 12.81
N ILE A 143 20.83 5.56 13.27
CA ILE A 143 21.45 6.13 14.47
C ILE A 143 21.70 7.63 14.29
N ALA A 144 22.24 8.06 13.14
CA ALA A 144 22.44 9.47 12.83
C ALA A 144 21.12 10.27 12.90
N ARG A 145 20.02 9.67 12.42
CA ARG A 145 18.69 10.28 12.49
C ARG A 145 18.22 10.39 13.94
N VAL A 146 18.29 9.31 14.72
CA VAL A 146 17.90 9.32 16.14
C VAL A 146 18.70 10.35 16.92
N TRP A 147 20.00 10.49 16.65
CA TRP A 147 20.82 11.51 17.27
C TRP A 147 20.41 12.95 16.96
N ARG A 148 20.01 13.22 15.70
CA ARG A 148 19.50 14.54 15.31
C ARG A 148 18.11 14.85 15.87
N GLU A 149 17.32 13.82 16.17
CA GLU A 149 16.00 14.00 16.79
C GLU A 149 16.11 14.32 18.30
N GLU A 150 17.23 13.95 18.94
CA GLU A 150 17.41 13.99 20.39
C GLU A 150 18.39 15.09 20.88
N ASN A 151 19.02 15.83 19.95
CA ASN A 151 19.85 17.02 20.18
C ASN A 151 19.12 18.26 19.68
#